data_AF-A0A972Q8J5-F1
#
_entry.id   AF-A0A972Q8J5-F1
#
_cell.length_a   1.000
_cell.length_b   1.000
_cell.length_c   1.000
_cell.angle_alpha   90.00
_cell.angle_beta   90.00
_cell.angle_gamma   90.00
#
_symmetry.space_group_name_H-M   'P 1'
#
loop_
_entity.id
_entity.type
_entity.pdbx_description
1 polymer ?
#
loop_
_entity_poly.entity_id
_entity_poly.type
_entity_poly.pdbx_seq_one_letter_code
_entity_poly.pdbx_strand_id
1 'polypeptide(L)'
;MKKYIVRLSAEERGKLTKLINSGRGPARMFTRARISLKADQSEGAPGWSDEKISEALEVTVQTVERVRKQLVEEGFDAVLSRRKYTQKKSRKKIDGEVEAHLVALACSNPPEGRARWTLRLLADSIIELGYVNSISHEAVRQTLKKTKLSLG
;
A
#
# COMPACT_ATOMS: atom_id res chain seq x y z
N MET A 1 12.05 19.42 19.83
CA MET A 1 10.97 20.27 19.27
C MET A 1 10.00 19.37 18.50
N LYS A 2 8.68 19.48 18.72
CA LYS A 2 7.69 18.63 18.03
C LYS A 2 7.49 19.12 16.59
N LYS A 3 7.71 18.26 15.59
CA LYS A 3 7.54 18.60 14.16
C LYS A 3 6.08 18.76 13.72
N TYR A 4 5.17 17.96 14.27
CA TYR A 4 3.74 17.94 13.90
C TYR A 4 2.87 18.38 15.08
N ILE A 5 2.50 19.66 15.13
CA ILE A 5 1.67 20.23 16.20
C ILE A 5 0.20 20.02 15.84
N VAL A 6 -0.56 19.35 16.71
CA VAL A 6 -2.00 19.15 16.53
C VAL A 6 -2.76 20.37 17.06
N ARG A 7 -3.62 20.94 16.22
CA ARG A 7 -4.59 21.97 16.59
C ARG A 7 -5.93 21.58 16.00
N LEU A 8 -6.90 21.29 16.85
CA LEU A 8 -8.25 20.91 16.42
C LEU A 8 -9.20 22.10 16.48
N SER A 9 -10.08 22.19 15.49
CA SER A 9 -11.24 23.07 15.54
C SER A 9 -12.25 22.62 16.60
N ALA A 10 -13.18 23.50 16.98
CA ALA A 10 -14.29 23.14 17.86
C ALA A 10 -15.16 22.01 17.27
N GLU A 11 -15.36 22.02 15.95
CA GLU A 11 -16.11 20.99 15.24
C GLU A 11 -15.43 19.62 15.30
N GLU A 12 -14.12 19.56 15.03
CA GLU A 12 -13.34 18.33 15.08
C GLU A 12 -13.30 17.75 16.49
N ARG A 13 -13.10 18.61 17.52
CA ARG A 13 -13.20 18.19 18.93
C ARG A 13 -14.57 17.59 19.22
N GLY A 14 -15.65 18.26 18.78
CA GLY A 14 -17.01 17.77 18.93
C GLY A 14 -17.23 16.41 18.26
N LYS A 15 -16.71 16.21 17.04
CA LYS A 15 -16.79 14.94 16.31
C LYS A 15 -16.05 13.82 17.04
N LEU A 16 -14.83 14.06 17.52
CA LEU A 16 -14.05 13.05 18.27
C LEU A 16 -14.71 12.67 19.60
N THR A 17 -15.24 13.65 20.33
CA THR A 17 -15.94 13.40 21.59
C THR A 17 -17.22 12.59 21.36
N LYS A 18 -18.03 12.96 20.35
CA LYS A 18 -19.22 12.18 19.95
C LYS A 18 -18.85 10.77 19.54
N LEU A 19 -17.76 10.60 18.78
CA LEU A 19 -17.26 9.31 18.36
C LEU A 19 -16.94 8.43 19.59
N ILE A 20 -16.12 8.92 20.51
CA ILE A 20 -15.73 8.20 21.72
C ILE A 20 -16.96 7.79 22.55
N ASN A 21 -17.94 8.68 22.68
CA ASN A 21 -19.16 8.42 23.46
C ASN A 21 -20.13 7.44 22.76
N SER A 22 -20.04 7.31 21.43
CA SER A 22 -20.93 6.39 20.69
C SER A 22 -20.66 4.90 20.97
N GLY A 23 -19.45 4.56 21.42
CA GLY A 23 -19.05 3.18 21.74
C GLY A 23 -19.02 2.21 20.55
N ARG A 24 -19.32 2.65 19.33
CA ARG A 24 -19.41 1.79 18.13
C ARG A 24 -18.25 2.05 17.16
N GLY A 25 -17.46 1.01 16.89
CA GLY A 25 -16.40 1.04 15.88
C GLY A 25 -15.13 0.27 16.27
N PRO A 26 -14.09 0.27 15.43
CA PRO A 26 -12.85 -0.44 15.71
C PRO A 26 -12.08 0.17 16.89
N ALA A 27 -11.50 -0.64 17.78
CA ALA A 27 -10.70 -0.19 18.91
C ALA A 27 -9.61 0.84 18.53
N ARG A 28 -8.90 0.58 17.41
CA ARG A 28 -7.87 1.48 16.88
C ARG A 28 -8.39 2.88 16.57
N MET A 29 -9.62 3.00 16.09
CA MET A 29 -10.24 4.29 15.78
C MET A 29 -10.42 5.12 17.06
N PHE A 30 -10.90 4.50 18.14
CA PHE A 30 -11.05 5.16 19.44
C PHE A 30 -9.71 5.57 20.04
N THR A 31 -8.70 4.72 19.99
CA THR A 31 -7.35 5.05 20.47
C THR A 31 -6.82 6.28 19.73
N ARG A 32 -6.97 6.33 18.40
CA ARG A 32 -6.53 7.48 17.59
C ARG A 32 -7.32 8.76 17.90
N ALA A 33 -8.62 8.65 18.14
CA ALA A 33 -9.44 9.78 18.56
C ALA A 33 -8.99 10.34 19.92
N ARG A 34 -8.74 9.45 20.90
CA ARG A 34 -8.21 9.83 22.22
C ARG A 34 -6.83 10.46 22.15
N ILE A 35 -5.93 9.91 21.32
CA ILE A 35 -4.62 10.51 21.06
C ILE A 35 -4.79 11.93 20.51
N SER A 36 -5.65 12.12 19.51
CA SER A 36 -5.85 13.41 18.86
C SER A 36 -6.37 14.47 19.83
N LEU A 37 -7.35 14.12 20.68
CA LEU A 37 -7.87 15.04 21.72
C LEU A 37 -6.83 15.37 22.79
N LYS A 38 -6.04 14.40 23.26
CA LYS A 38 -5.03 14.65 24.29
C LYS A 38 -3.82 15.42 23.76
N ALA A 39 -3.47 15.20 22.49
CA ALA A 39 -2.36 15.87 21.81
C ALA A 39 -2.69 17.30 21.33
N ASP A 40 -3.97 17.68 21.34
CA ASP A 40 -4.42 18.99 20.88
C ASP A 40 -3.83 20.13 21.72
N GLN A 41 -3.14 21.03 21.03
CA GLN A 41 -2.48 22.23 21.57
C GLN A 41 -3.29 23.51 21.29
N SER A 42 -4.56 23.37 20.86
CA SER A 42 -5.47 24.51 20.75
C SER A 42 -5.81 25.11 22.12
N GLU A 43 -6.33 26.33 22.13
CA GLU A 43 -6.71 27.00 23.37
C GLU A 43 -7.81 26.21 24.11
N GLY A 44 -7.60 26.01 25.42
CA GLY A 44 -8.48 25.20 26.27
C GLY A 44 -8.36 23.69 26.07
N ALA A 45 -7.43 23.21 25.23
CA ALA A 45 -7.15 21.79 25.08
C ALA A 45 -6.06 21.29 26.05
N PRO A 46 -5.97 19.97 26.30
CA PRO A 46 -5.05 19.44 27.29
C PRO A 46 -3.57 19.66 26.98
N GLY A 47 -3.17 19.67 25.70
CA GLY A 47 -1.79 19.91 25.28
C GLY A 47 -0.77 18.90 25.80
N TRP A 48 -1.14 17.63 26.00
CA TRP A 48 -0.27 16.65 26.65
C TRP A 48 1.03 16.34 25.87
N SER A 49 2.07 15.94 26.62
CA SER A 49 3.30 15.39 26.04
C SER A 49 3.02 14.00 25.44
N ASP A 50 3.87 13.56 24.50
CA ASP A 50 3.64 12.27 23.84
C ASP A 50 3.86 11.10 24.81
N GLU A 51 4.76 11.27 25.77
CA GLU A 51 5.05 10.34 26.86
C GLU A 51 3.83 10.16 27.76
N LYS A 52 3.21 11.27 28.18
CA LYS A 52 2.00 11.25 29.00
C LYS A 52 0.82 10.61 28.27
N ILE A 53 0.70 10.83 26.96
CA ILE A 53 -0.34 10.19 26.14
C ILE A 53 -0.07 8.69 25.99
N SER A 54 1.20 8.32 25.76
CA SER A 54 1.68 6.95 25.63
C SER A 54 1.35 6.13 26.88
N GLU A 55 1.68 6.66 28.06
CA GLU A 55 1.37 6.05 29.35
C GLU A 55 -0.14 5.93 29.56
N ALA A 56 -0.90 7.02 29.40
CA ALA A 56 -2.33 7.04 29.69
C ALA A 56 -3.20 6.20 28.74
N LEU A 57 -2.69 5.85 27.56
CA LEU A 57 -3.42 5.07 26.54
C LEU A 57 -2.78 3.71 26.26
N GLU A 58 -1.72 3.33 26.99
CA GLU A 58 -1.00 2.05 26.82
C GLU A 58 -0.54 1.81 25.37
N VAL A 59 -0.07 2.86 24.71
CA VAL A 59 0.48 2.80 23.35
C VAL A 59 1.92 3.26 23.34
N THR A 60 2.67 2.90 22.31
CA THR A 60 4.04 3.43 22.13
C THR A 60 4.02 4.91 21.75
N VAL A 61 5.04 5.66 22.17
CA VAL A 61 5.26 7.06 21.75
C VAL A 61 5.24 7.19 20.22
N GLN A 62 5.85 6.25 19.49
CA GLN A 62 5.80 6.24 18.02
C GLN A 62 4.38 6.16 17.45
N THR A 63 3.43 5.52 18.15
CA THR A 63 2.03 5.49 17.72
C THR A 63 1.42 6.89 17.84
N VAL A 64 1.70 7.60 18.94
CA VAL A 64 1.27 8.99 19.15
C VAL A 64 1.82 9.88 18.04
N GLU A 65 3.13 9.80 17.78
CA GLU A 65 3.79 10.58 16.74
C GLU A 65 3.21 10.31 15.35
N ARG A 66 2.96 9.05 14.99
CA ARG A 66 2.35 8.69 13.71
C ARG A 66 0.94 9.24 13.57
N VAL A 67 0.15 9.26 14.64
CA VAL A 67 -1.21 9.83 14.63
C VAL A 67 -1.15 11.35 14.46
N ARG A 68 -0.27 12.05 15.20
CA ARG A 68 -0.08 13.49 15.05
C ARG A 68 0.37 13.84 13.62
N LYS A 69 1.36 13.12 13.11
CA LYS A 69 1.84 13.28 11.73
C LYS A 69 0.72 13.08 10.72
N GLN A 70 -0.04 11.99 10.84
CA GLN A 70 -1.14 11.68 9.93
C GLN A 70 -2.23 12.75 9.97
N LEU A 71 -2.57 13.27 11.16
CA LEU A 71 -3.57 14.33 11.29
C LEU A 71 -3.12 15.62 10.59
N VAL A 72 -1.85 16.00 10.75
CA VAL A 72 -1.30 17.24 10.18
C VAL A 72 -1.07 17.14 8.67
N GLU A 73 -0.62 15.99 8.17
CA GLU A 73 -0.27 15.82 6.75
C GLU A 73 -1.44 15.32 5.89
N GLU A 74 -2.29 14.43 6.44
CA GLU A 74 -3.36 13.75 5.70
C GLU A 74 -4.77 14.23 6.15
N GLY A 75 -4.88 14.98 7.25
CA GLY A 75 -6.13 15.55 7.75
C GLY A 75 -6.93 14.67 8.72
N PHE A 76 -8.03 15.23 9.22
CA PHE A 76 -8.89 14.63 10.24
C PHE A 76 -9.44 13.25 9.84
N ASP A 77 -10.06 13.15 8.67
CA ASP A 77 -10.72 11.92 8.21
C ASP A 77 -9.70 10.79 7.94
N ALA A 78 -8.47 11.12 7.59
CA ALA A 78 -7.40 10.14 7.36
C ALA A 78 -6.98 9.41 8.64
N VAL A 79 -7.11 10.06 9.80
CA VAL A 79 -6.80 9.46 11.10
C VAL A 79 -7.86 8.43 11.50
N LEU A 80 -9.13 8.73 11.23
CA LEU A 80 -10.26 7.89 11.63
C LEU A 80 -10.55 6.76 10.63
N SER A 81 -10.15 6.92 9.37
CA SER A 81 -10.35 5.91 8.34
C SER A 81 -9.28 4.81 8.37
N ARG A 82 -9.67 3.60 7.95
CA ARG A 82 -8.71 2.53 7.64
C ARG A 82 -8.01 2.90 6.35
N ARG A 83 -6.68 3.08 6.40
CA ARG A 83 -5.86 3.23 5.18
C ARG A 83 -6.13 2.01 4.28
N LYS A 84 -6.76 2.23 3.13
CA LYS A 84 -6.97 1.17 2.13
C LYS A 84 -5.58 0.71 1.70
N TYR A 85 -5.31 -0.58 1.83
CA TYR A 85 -4.09 -1.15 1.27
C TYR A 85 -4.22 -1.08 -0.26
N THR A 86 -3.60 -0.07 -0.87
CA THR A 86 -3.32 -0.11 -2.29
C THR A 86 -2.15 -1.06 -2.46
N GLN A 87 -2.43 -2.27 -2.95
CA GLN A 87 -1.38 -3.16 -3.43
C GLN A 87 -0.53 -2.34 -4.39
N LYS A 88 0.75 -2.11 -4.05
CA LYS A 88 1.68 -1.53 -5.01
C LYS A 88 1.62 -2.44 -6.23
N LYS A 89 1.06 -1.95 -7.35
CA LYS A 89 1.16 -2.66 -8.63
C LYS A 89 2.66 -2.86 -8.84
N SER A 90 3.10 -4.09 -8.65
CA SER A 90 4.48 -4.47 -8.95
C SER A 90 4.72 -4.04 -10.39
N ARG A 91 5.79 -3.26 -10.64
CA ARG A 91 6.26 -2.93 -12.00
C ARG A 91 6.81 -4.20 -12.65
N LYS A 92 5.97 -5.22 -12.83
CA LYS A 92 6.38 -6.43 -13.52
C LYS A 92 6.63 -6.03 -14.97
N LYS A 93 7.78 -6.46 -15.51
CA LYS A 93 8.08 -6.32 -16.94
C LYS A 93 7.12 -7.15 -17.82
N ILE A 94 6.54 -8.20 -17.22
CA ILE A 94 5.47 -8.99 -17.82
C ILE A 94 4.18 -8.56 -17.13
N ASP A 95 3.41 -7.71 -17.79
CA ASP A 95 2.04 -7.43 -17.43
C ASP A 95 1.09 -8.41 -18.16
N GLY A 96 -0.22 -8.21 -18.00
CA GLY A 96 -1.21 -9.11 -18.58
C GLY A 96 -1.21 -9.11 -20.11
N GLU A 97 -0.81 -8.00 -20.73
CA GLU A 97 -0.73 -7.89 -22.19
C GLU A 97 0.49 -8.67 -22.70
N VAL A 98 1.67 -8.45 -22.12
CA VAL A 98 2.87 -9.22 -22.47
C VAL A 98 2.68 -10.71 -22.20
N GLU A 99 1.98 -11.08 -21.12
CA GLU A 99 1.64 -12.47 -20.82
C GLU A 99 0.77 -13.11 -21.91
N ALA A 100 -0.27 -12.41 -22.38
CA ALA A 100 -1.14 -12.90 -23.45
C ALA A 100 -0.36 -13.14 -24.75
N HIS A 101 0.52 -12.21 -25.13
CA HIS A 101 1.37 -12.36 -26.32
C HIS A 101 2.36 -13.51 -26.18
N LEU A 102 2.95 -13.69 -25.00
CA LEU A 102 3.85 -14.81 -24.72
C LEU A 102 3.15 -16.16 -24.84
N VAL A 103 1.92 -16.28 -24.33
CA VAL A 103 1.11 -17.51 -24.45
C VAL A 103 0.76 -17.77 -25.90
N ALA A 104 0.31 -16.76 -26.64
CA ALA A 104 -0.05 -16.89 -28.05
C ALA A 104 1.15 -17.38 -28.89
N LEU A 105 2.34 -16.80 -28.64
CA LEU A 105 3.58 -17.20 -29.31
C LEU A 105 4.00 -18.62 -28.94
N ALA A 106 3.92 -19.00 -27.67
CA ALA A 106 4.26 -20.36 -27.24
C ALA A 106 3.33 -21.44 -27.84
N CYS A 107 2.10 -21.06 -28.20
CA CYS A 107 1.12 -21.93 -28.86
C CYS A 107 1.23 -21.92 -30.40
N SER A 108 2.05 -21.07 -31.01
CA SER A 108 2.24 -21.03 -32.46
C SER A 108 3.36 -21.95 -32.93
N ASN A 109 3.53 -22.07 -34.25
CA ASN A 109 4.67 -22.77 -34.82
C ASN A 109 5.99 -22.04 -34.50
N PRO A 110 7.07 -22.78 -34.19
CA PRO A 110 8.40 -22.19 -34.02
C PRO A 110 8.93 -21.63 -35.35
N PRO A 111 9.87 -20.67 -35.31
CA PRO A 111 10.47 -20.10 -36.51
C PRO A 111 11.22 -21.16 -37.33
N GLU A 112 11.38 -20.90 -38.63
CA GLU A 112 12.06 -21.81 -39.55
C GLU A 112 13.44 -22.22 -39.05
N GLY A 113 13.78 -23.51 -39.24
CA GLY A 113 15.02 -24.10 -38.74
C GLY A 113 15.02 -24.47 -37.25
N ARG A 114 13.88 -24.34 -36.55
CA ARG A 114 13.75 -24.77 -35.14
C ARG A 114 12.62 -25.79 -34.96
N ALA A 115 12.93 -26.88 -34.28
CA ALA A 115 11.96 -27.95 -34.02
C ALA A 115 10.92 -27.60 -32.94
N ARG A 116 11.23 -26.65 -32.03
CA ARG A 116 10.34 -26.24 -30.93
C ARG A 116 10.71 -24.88 -30.37
N TRP A 117 9.74 -24.24 -29.70
CA TRP A 117 9.99 -23.09 -28.83
C TRP A 117 10.86 -23.48 -27.65
N THR A 118 11.92 -22.73 -27.40
CA THR A 118 12.67 -22.77 -26.14
C THR A 118 12.43 -21.48 -25.36
N LEU A 119 12.62 -21.51 -24.04
CA LEU A 119 12.41 -20.35 -23.18
C LEU A 119 13.26 -19.13 -23.59
N ARG A 120 14.48 -19.36 -24.08
CA ARG A 120 15.35 -18.30 -24.60
C ARG A 120 14.82 -17.75 -25.93
N LEU A 121 14.42 -18.65 -26.83
CA LEU A 121 13.85 -18.24 -28.12
C LEU A 121 12.58 -17.40 -27.96
N LEU A 122 11.72 -17.76 -27.01
CA LEU A 122 10.54 -16.97 -26.66
C LEU A 122 10.89 -15.62 -26.02
N ALA A 123 11.91 -15.57 -25.16
CA ALA A 123 12.39 -14.32 -24.58
C ALA A 123 12.90 -13.37 -25.67
N ASP A 124 13.74 -13.88 -26.58
CA ASP A 124 14.32 -13.11 -27.69
C ASP A 124 13.22 -12.63 -28.64
N SER A 125 12.28 -13.51 -29.00
CA SER A 125 11.18 -13.16 -29.91
C SER A 125 10.25 -12.08 -29.36
N ILE A 126 9.96 -12.08 -28.05
CA ILE A 126 9.13 -11.03 -27.43
C ILE A 126 9.85 -9.67 -27.40
N ILE A 127 11.18 -9.69 -27.29
CA ILE A 127 12.00 -8.47 -27.40
C ILE A 127 12.00 -7.98 -28.85
N GLU A 128 12.22 -8.87 -29.83
CA GLU A 128 12.22 -8.54 -31.26
C GLU A 128 10.88 -7.98 -31.73
N LEU A 129 9.76 -8.53 -31.23
CA LEU A 129 8.41 -8.04 -31.54
C LEU A 129 8.05 -6.74 -30.78
N GLY A 130 8.95 -6.22 -29.94
CA GLY A 130 8.80 -4.91 -29.28
C GLY A 130 7.88 -4.88 -28.07
N TYR A 131 7.43 -6.04 -27.55
CA TYR A 131 6.53 -6.09 -26.39
C TYR A 131 7.24 -5.75 -25.07
N VAL A 132 8.54 -6.03 -24.98
CA VAL A 132 9.38 -5.67 -23.82
C VAL A 132 10.80 -5.31 -24.23
N ASN A 133 11.41 -4.34 -23.52
CA ASN A 133 12.82 -3.97 -23.78
C ASN A 133 13.83 -5.01 -23.29
N SER A 134 13.46 -5.83 -22.31
CA SER A 134 14.31 -6.92 -21.79
C SER A 134 13.50 -7.88 -20.94
N ILE A 135 13.74 -9.17 -21.12
CA ILE A 135 13.09 -10.24 -20.35
C ILE A 135 14.07 -11.39 -20.14
N SER A 136 14.06 -11.97 -18.94
CA SER A 136 14.83 -13.18 -18.67
C SER A 136 14.02 -14.41 -19.08
N HIS A 137 14.69 -15.43 -19.63
CA HIS A 137 14.08 -16.73 -19.89
C HIS A 137 13.46 -17.37 -18.62
N GLU A 138 13.94 -17.05 -17.42
CA GLU A 138 13.31 -17.49 -16.17
C GLU A 138 11.98 -16.76 -15.92
N ALA A 139 11.87 -15.50 -16.31
CA ALA A 139 10.60 -14.77 -16.24
C ALA A 139 9.57 -15.38 -17.20
N VAL A 140 10.00 -15.75 -18.41
CA VAL A 140 9.19 -16.50 -19.38
C VAL A 140 8.71 -17.83 -18.78
N ARG A 141 9.62 -18.62 -18.19
CA ARG A 141 9.28 -19.90 -17.53
C ARG A 141 8.25 -19.72 -16.42
N GLN A 142 8.46 -18.76 -15.52
CA GLN A 142 7.56 -18.50 -14.40
C GLN A 142 6.17 -18.06 -14.86
N THR A 143 6.08 -17.33 -15.97
CA THR A 143 4.80 -16.94 -16.58
C THR A 143 4.11 -18.14 -17.22
N LEU A 144 4.82 -18.89 -18.07
CA LEU A 144 4.26 -20.06 -18.75
C LEU A 144 3.87 -21.20 -17.77
N LYS A 145 4.57 -21.33 -16.63
CA LYS A 145 4.20 -22.24 -15.56
C LYS A 145 2.81 -21.94 -14.98
N LYS A 146 2.42 -20.66 -14.88
CA LYS A 146 1.10 -20.26 -14.37
C LYS A 146 -0.01 -20.55 -15.37
N THR A 147 0.31 -20.51 -16.65
CA THR A 147 -0.62 -20.78 -17.76
C THR A 147 -0.63 -22.24 -18.20
N LYS A 148 0.02 -23.14 -17.44
CA LYS A 148 0.15 -24.58 -17.70
C LYS A 148 0.88 -24.96 -19.01
N LEU A 149 1.59 -24.02 -19.63
CA LEU A 149 2.39 -24.25 -20.84
C LEU A 149 3.85 -24.52 -20.47
N SER A 150 4.12 -25.66 -19.83
CA SER A 150 5.50 -26.01 -19.49
C SER A 150 6.20 -26.62 -20.71
N LEU A 151 7.18 -25.92 -21.28
CA LEU A 151 7.92 -26.36 -22.48
C LEU A 151 9.04 -27.39 -22.21
N GLY A 152 9.03 -28.03 -21.03
CA GLY A 152 10.07 -28.97 -20.57
C GLY A 152 11.22 -28.27 -19.89
#